data_AF-A0A1D3RNZ9-F1
#
_entry.id   AF-A0A1D3RNZ9-F1
#
_cell.length_a   1.000
_cell.length_b   1.000
_cell.length_c   1.000
_cell.angle_alpha   90.00
_cell.angle_beta   90.00
_cell.angle_gamma   90.00
#
_symmetry.space_group_name_H-M   'P 1'
#
loop_
_entity.id
_entity.type
_entity.pdbx_description
1 polymer ?
#
loop_
_entity_poly.entity_id
_entity_poly.type
_entity_poly.pdbx_seq_one_letter_code
_entity_poly.pdbx_strand_id
1 'polypeptide(L)'
;MLGFMLVIMLSSNYAIGDAQSDREDEIRRKALEEAERQIAAEREAARLERIRIAAIPVEEDLSIDGWGTEYTTFNYKQPCDTDDTPFVAIILNGVNRKDRLTERKGELVHFKDVSIAFDRIFDFCGAIVRPKSGLSTVVENGVEVKLRTWWMTQGTEDDNGIPVRLLADEVNAVIDIATQFLHKPVYLVLGNDYGVLTIEVLNELGDRGKIRTIGGILYVDRDTGEFTKYNVYGTIWDSEGKPKR
;
A
#
# COMPACT_ATOMS: atom_id res chain seq x y z
N MET A 1 53.19 -24.25 90.61
CA MET A 1 52.86 -22.82 90.45
C MET A 1 53.16 -22.46 89.00
N LEU A 2 52.25 -21.75 88.33
CA LEU A 2 52.29 -21.28 86.93
C LEU A 2 52.09 -22.40 85.86
N GLY A 3 51.02 -22.45 85.05
CA GLY A 3 49.93 -21.50 84.81
C GLY A 3 49.98 -20.93 83.38
N PHE A 4 49.06 -21.41 82.54
CA PHE A 4 48.33 -20.69 81.48
C PHE A 4 49.08 -19.78 80.48
N MET A 5 49.04 -20.15 79.18
CA MET A 5 48.36 -19.41 78.09
C MET A 5 48.91 -19.85 76.71
N LEU A 6 48.09 -20.58 75.94
CA LEU A 6 48.25 -20.67 74.49
C LEU A 6 46.88 -20.93 73.85
N VAL A 7 46.11 -19.87 73.63
CA VAL A 7 44.95 -19.83 72.72
C VAL A 7 44.87 -18.42 72.14
N ILE A 8 44.38 -18.31 70.90
CA ILE A 8 44.12 -17.13 70.07
C ILE A 8 45.20 -16.93 68.99
N MET A 9 45.03 -17.60 67.85
CA MET A 9 45.36 -17.09 66.50
C MET A 9 44.80 -18.03 65.42
N LEU A 10 43.47 -18.23 65.36
CA LEU A 10 42.82 -18.89 64.22
C LEU A 10 41.38 -18.38 64.06
N SER A 11 41.19 -17.13 63.65
CA SER A 11 39.85 -16.64 63.28
C SER A 11 39.86 -15.44 62.31
N SER A 12 40.93 -15.22 61.55
CA SER A 12 41.03 -14.05 60.65
C SER A 12 40.96 -14.37 59.14
N ASN A 13 40.79 -15.63 58.74
CA ASN A 13 40.73 -16.04 57.33
C ASN A 13 39.32 -16.39 56.81
N TYR A 14 38.29 -16.44 57.66
CA TYR A 14 36.92 -16.75 57.22
C TYR A 14 36.15 -15.51 56.72
N ALA A 15 36.44 -14.31 57.22
CA ALA A 15 35.68 -13.10 56.87
C ALA A 15 36.07 -12.45 55.52
N ILE A 16 37.19 -12.86 54.91
CA ILE A 16 37.68 -12.28 53.64
C ILE A 16 37.07 -13.04 52.43
N GLY A 17 36.70 -14.31 52.59
CA GLY A 17 36.05 -15.11 51.54
C GLY A 17 34.62 -14.66 51.25
N ASP A 18 33.84 -14.33 52.28
CA ASP A 18 32.43 -13.93 52.13
C ASP A 18 32.28 -12.59 51.39
N ALA A 19 33.11 -11.59 51.71
CA ALA A 19 33.07 -10.27 51.05
C ALA A 19 33.50 -10.31 49.57
N GLN A 20 34.34 -11.29 49.18
CA GLN A 20 34.75 -11.48 47.79
C GLN A 20 33.66 -12.22 46.99
N SER A 21 33.01 -13.22 47.61
CA SER A 21 31.85 -13.92 47.04
C SER A 21 30.68 -12.97 46.78
N ASP A 22 30.35 -12.10 47.75
CA ASP A 22 29.26 -11.13 47.61
C ASP A 22 29.48 -10.14 46.45
N ARG A 23 30.74 -9.74 46.22
CA ARG A 23 31.11 -8.84 45.13
C ARG A 23 31.05 -9.52 43.76
N GLU A 24 31.46 -10.78 43.69
CA GLU A 24 31.36 -11.60 42.46
C GLU A 24 29.89 -11.84 42.08
N ASP A 25 29.03 -12.13 43.06
CA ASP A 25 27.59 -12.28 42.87
C ASP A 25 26.91 -10.97 42.45
N GLU A 26 27.33 -9.83 43.00
CA GLU A 26 26.83 -8.51 42.59
C GLU A 26 27.19 -8.19 41.13
N ILE A 27 28.44 -8.46 40.72
CA ILE A 27 28.91 -8.26 39.34
C ILE A 27 28.14 -9.17 38.39
N ARG A 28 27.95 -10.45 38.74
CA ARG A 28 27.19 -11.41 37.94
C ARG A 28 25.73 -10.97 37.78
N ARG A 29 25.09 -10.49 38.85
CA ARG A 29 23.72 -9.97 38.80
C ARG A 29 23.60 -8.76 37.87
N LYS A 30 24.53 -7.80 37.96
CA LYS A 30 24.55 -6.62 37.09
C LYS A 30 24.76 -7.00 35.61
N ALA A 31 25.67 -7.94 35.35
CA ALA A 31 25.92 -8.43 33.99
C ALA A 31 24.70 -9.16 33.40
N LEU A 32 23.99 -9.95 34.20
CA LEU A 32 22.74 -10.60 33.78
C LEU A 32 21.64 -9.57 33.48
N GLU A 33 21.46 -8.58 34.35
CA GLU A 33 20.47 -7.52 34.14
C GLU A 33 20.75 -6.70 32.86
N GLU A 34 22.02 -6.37 32.60
CA GLU A 34 22.42 -5.67 31.38
C GLU A 34 22.21 -6.52 30.12
N ALA A 35 22.55 -7.82 30.17
CA ALA A 35 22.29 -8.76 29.09
C ALA A 35 20.80 -8.92 28.81
N GLU A 36 19.95 -9.00 29.85
CA GLU A 36 18.50 -9.06 29.70
C GLU A 36 17.93 -7.79 29.04
N ARG A 37 18.44 -6.60 29.42
CA ARG A 37 18.05 -5.33 28.78
C ARG A 37 18.46 -5.30 27.31
N GLN A 38 19.66 -5.74 26.96
CA GLN A 38 20.13 -5.79 25.58
C GLN A 38 19.28 -6.76 24.75
N ILE A 39 19.01 -7.96 25.25
CA ILE A 39 18.15 -8.95 24.58
C ILE A 39 16.72 -8.40 24.40
N ALA A 40 16.17 -7.71 25.40
CA ALA A 40 14.85 -7.09 25.29
C ALA A 40 14.83 -5.98 24.23
N ALA A 41 15.86 -5.13 24.20
CA ALA A 41 15.99 -4.07 23.20
C ALA A 41 16.14 -4.63 21.78
N GLU A 42 16.95 -5.67 21.59
CA GLU A 42 17.11 -6.34 20.29
C GLU A 42 15.81 -7.00 19.81
N ARG A 43 15.06 -7.64 20.72
CA ARG A 43 13.74 -8.22 20.40
C ARG A 43 12.74 -7.15 19.99
N GLU A 44 12.74 -6.01 20.67
CA GLU A 44 11.86 -4.91 20.32
C GLU A 44 12.25 -4.27 18.98
N ALA A 45 13.55 -4.06 18.74
CA ALA A 45 14.04 -3.58 17.45
C ALA A 45 13.66 -4.53 16.30
N ALA A 46 13.84 -5.84 16.49
CA ALA A 46 13.46 -6.85 15.51
C ALA A 46 11.93 -6.89 15.29
N ARG A 47 11.14 -6.65 16.34
CA ARG A 47 9.67 -6.55 16.23
C ARG A 47 9.26 -5.33 15.40
N LEU A 48 9.84 -4.17 15.67
CA LEU A 48 9.56 -2.94 14.94
C LEU A 48 9.96 -3.06 13.47
N GLU A 49 11.12 -3.64 13.18
CA GLU A 49 11.58 -3.85 11.80
C GLU A 49 10.66 -4.80 11.03
N ARG A 50 10.16 -5.87 11.67
CA ARG A 50 9.16 -6.75 11.03
C ARG A 50 7.87 -6.01 10.72
N ILE A 51 7.38 -5.17 11.62
CA ILE A 51 6.19 -4.35 11.40
C ILE A 51 6.41 -3.39 10.23
N ARG A 52 7.59 -2.77 10.16
CA ARG A 52 7.99 -1.88 9.06
C ARG A 52 7.98 -2.60 7.71
N ILE A 53 8.69 -3.73 7.60
CA ILE A 53 8.76 -4.51 6.35
C ILE A 53 7.37 -4.95 5.93
N ALA A 54 6.54 -5.41 6.87
CA ALA A 54 5.19 -5.87 6.58
C ALA A 54 4.25 -4.75 6.07
N ALA A 55 4.60 -3.49 6.31
CA ALA A 55 3.89 -2.31 5.83
C ALA A 55 4.30 -1.86 4.41
N ILE A 56 5.38 -2.41 3.85
CA ILE A 56 5.83 -2.16 2.46
C ILE A 56 5.00 -3.05 1.52
N PRO A 57 4.29 -2.46 0.54
CA PRO A 57 3.46 -3.24 -0.37
C PRO A 57 4.31 -4.07 -1.34
N VAL A 58 3.95 -5.35 -1.50
CA VAL A 58 4.48 -6.24 -2.53
C VAL A 58 3.59 -6.13 -3.76
N GLU A 59 4.16 -5.74 -4.91
CA GLU A 59 3.41 -5.58 -6.17
C GLU A 59 2.62 -6.83 -6.54
N GLU A 60 1.37 -6.64 -6.96
CA GLU A 60 0.50 -7.70 -7.47
C GLU A 60 0.91 -8.05 -8.91
N ASP A 61 1.17 -9.34 -9.17
CA ASP A 61 1.38 -9.85 -10.53
C ASP A 61 0.04 -10.06 -11.22
N LEU A 62 -0.35 -9.11 -12.08
CA LEU A 62 -1.59 -9.19 -12.87
C LEU A 62 -1.40 -9.87 -14.24
N SER A 63 -0.18 -10.27 -14.60
CA SER A 63 0.09 -10.89 -15.91
C SER A 63 -0.66 -12.21 -16.07
N ILE A 64 -0.84 -12.95 -14.97
CA ILE A 64 -1.61 -14.20 -14.89
C ILE A 64 -3.10 -14.02 -15.24
N ASP A 65 -3.64 -12.80 -15.05
CA ASP A 65 -5.04 -12.46 -15.27
C ASP A 65 -5.27 -11.80 -16.64
N GLY A 66 -4.26 -11.85 -17.52
CA GLY A 66 -4.31 -11.29 -18.87
C GLY A 66 -4.25 -9.76 -18.91
N TRP A 67 -3.67 -9.13 -17.89
CA TRP A 67 -3.33 -7.70 -17.95
C TRP A 67 -1.97 -7.51 -18.63
N GLY A 68 -1.87 -6.48 -19.47
CA GLY A 68 -0.60 -5.93 -19.92
C GLY A 68 0.09 -5.19 -18.78
N THR A 69 1.37 -5.48 -18.58
CA THR A 69 2.18 -5.00 -17.44
C THR A 69 3.45 -4.28 -17.87
N GLU A 70 3.59 -3.97 -19.16
CA GLU A 70 4.79 -3.35 -19.73
C GLU A 70 4.96 -1.87 -19.38
N TYR A 71 3.89 -1.19 -18.97
CA TYR A 71 3.98 0.16 -18.44
C TYR A 71 4.49 0.13 -17.00
N THR A 72 5.41 1.03 -16.68
CA THR A 72 6.06 1.10 -15.36
C THR A 72 5.10 1.42 -14.23
N THR A 73 4.02 2.16 -14.53
CA THR A 73 3.15 2.78 -13.53
C THR A 73 1.68 2.36 -13.62
N PHE A 74 1.30 1.71 -14.72
CA PHE A 74 -0.05 1.24 -14.95
C PHE A 74 -0.05 -0.20 -15.47
N ASN A 75 -1.12 -0.92 -15.19
CA ASN A 75 -1.48 -2.13 -15.90
C ASN A 75 -2.69 -1.82 -16.77
N TYR A 76 -2.86 -2.50 -17.89
CA TYR A 76 -4.04 -2.33 -18.73
C TYR A 76 -4.62 -3.65 -19.20
N LYS A 77 -5.89 -3.62 -19.59
CA LYS A 77 -6.58 -4.76 -20.18
C LYS A 77 -7.53 -4.27 -21.25
N GLN A 78 -7.46 -4.90 -22.41
CA GLN A 78 -8.22 -4.52 -23.59
C GLN A 78 -8.94 -5.76 -24.14
N PRO A 79 -10.28 -5.76 -24.21
CA PRO A 79 -11.06 -6.94 -24.61
C PRO A 79 -11.24 -7.09 -26.13
N CYS A 80 -11.02 -6.02 -26.90
CA CYS A 80 -11.23 -5.93 -28.34
C CYS A 80 -9.98 -5.36 -29.02
N ASP A 81 -9.88 -5.39 -30.34
CA ASP A 81 -8.74 -4.79 -31.04
C ASP A 81 -8.70 -3.26 -30.83
N THR A 82 -7.53 -2.66 -31.04
CA THR A 82 -7.33 -1.21 -30.80
C THR A 82 -8.29 -0.38 -31.64
N ASP A 83 -8.54 -0.78 -32.88
CA ASP A 83 -9.45 -0.04 -33.77
C ASP A 83 -10.91 -0.11 -33.28
N ASP A 84 -11.32 -1.23 -32.69
CA ASP A 84 -12.66 -1.47 -32.16
C ASP A 84 -12.88 -0.94 -30.75
N THR A 85 -11.82 -0.52 -30.07
CA THR A 85 -11.89 0.06 -28.72
C THR A 85 -12.48 1.48 -28.80
N PRO A 86 -13.69 1.74 -28.28
CA PRO A 86 -14.34 3.03 -28.43
C PRO A 86 -13.92 4.06 -27.37
N PHE A 87 -13.39 3.60 -26.23
CA PHE A 87 -12.91 4.46 -25.16
C PHE A 87 -11.96 3.71 -24.22
N VAL A 88 -11.26 4.48 -23.40
CA VAL A 88 -10.32 4.00 -22.38
C VAL A 88 -10.77 4.53 -21.03
N ALA A 89 -10.84 3.66 -20.02
CA ALA A 89 -11.19 4.00 -18.65
C ALA A 89 -9.94 3.93 -17.76
N ILE A 90 -9.50 5.07 -17.22
CA ILE A 90 -8.34 5.13 -16.31
C ILE A 90 -8.85 5.18 -14.87
N ILE A 91 -8.54 4.16 -14.07
CA ILE A 91 -8.96 4.06 -12.67
C ILE A 91 -8.09 4.94 -11.77
N LEU A 92 -8.70 5.83 -10.98
CA LEU A 92 -7.97 6.72 -10.06
C LEU A 92 -8.35 6.42 -8.61
N ASN A 93 -7.42 5.89 -7.82
CA ASN A 93 -7.67 5.41 -6.45
C ASN A 93 -7.12 6.32 -5.34
N GLY A 94 -6.63 7.51 -5.68
CA GLY A 94 -6.03 8.44 -4.72
C GLY A 94 -4.51 8.23 -4.54
N VAL A 95 -3.89 9.14 -3.79
CA VAL A 95 -2.44 9.19 -3.55
C VAL A 95 -2.10 8.72 -2.15
N ASN A 96 -1.01 7.94 -2.00
CA ASN A 96 -0.53 7.37 -0.72
C ASN A 96 -1.62 6.64 0.08
N ARG A 97 -2.60 6.06 -0.63
CA ARG A 97 -3.76 5.45 -0.02
C ARG A 97 -3.53 3.96 0.21
N LYS A 98 -3.91 3.48 1.39
CA LYS A 98 -3.99 2.07 1.74
C LYS A 98 -5.44 1.67 1.96
N ASP A 99 -5.96 0.79 1.12
CA ASP A 99 -7.32 0.27 1.22
C ASP A 99 -7.33 -1.01 2.05
N ARG A 100 -8.14 -1.06 3.10
CA ARG A 100 -8.32 -2.28 3.91
C ARG A 100 -9.10 -3.32 3.12
N LEU A 101 -8.55 -4.51 3.01
CA LEU A 101 -9.16 -5.60 2.27
C LEU A 101 -9.96 -6.50 3.20
N THR A 102 -11.08 -6.98 2.71
CA THR A 102 -11.85 -8.06 3.31
C THR A 102 -11.84 -9.26 2.39
N GLU A 103 -11.78 -10.45 2.97
CA GLU A 103 -11.87 -11.68 2.20
C GLU A 103 -13.33 -11.99 1.88
N ARG A 104 -13.64 -12.15 0.60
CA ARG A 104 -14.96 -12.52 0.11
C ARG A 104 -14.81 -13.58 -0.97
N LYS A 105 -15.32 -14.78 -0.72
CA LYS A 105 -15.24 -15.93 -1.66
C LYS A 105 -13.81 -16.26 -2.11
N GLY A 106 -12.82 -16.10 -1.22
CA GLY A 106 -11.41 -16.35 -1.52
C GLY A 106 -10.68 -15.19 -2.21
N GLU A 107 -11.36 -14.08 -2.48
CA GLU A 107 -10.77 -12.89 -3.08
C GLU A 107 -10.60 -11.77 -2.03
N LEU A 108 -9.50 -11.01 -2.15
CA LEU A 108 -9.26 -9.82 -1.33
C LEU A 108 -9.86 -8.60 -2.02
N VAL A 109 -10.97 -8.11 -1.47
CA VAL A 109 -11.75 -7.03 -2.04
C VAL A 109 -11.80 -5.82 -1.10
N HIS A 110 -11.80 -4.62 -1.68
CA HIS A 110 -12.14 -3.41 -0.95
C HIS A 110 -13.62 -3.09 -1.20
N PHE A 111 -14.35 -2.65 -0.17
CA PHE A 111 -15.80 -2.41 -0.30
C PHE A 111 -16.17 -1.28 -1.27
N LYS A 112 -15.21 -0.42 -1.63
CA LYS A 112 -15.42 0.66 -2.63
C LYS A 112 -14.80 0.36 -3.99
N ASP A 113 -14.28 -0.84 -4.18
CA ASP A 113 -13.59 -1.24 -5.40
C ASP A 113 -14.52 -1.11 -6.62
N VAL A 114 -14.01 -0.49 -7.68
CA VAL A 114 -14.75 -0.28 -8.93
C VAL A 114 -14.58 -1.43 -9.92
N SER A 115 -13.82 -2.48 -9.55
CA SER A 115 -13.63 -3.69 -10.36
C SER A 115 -14.91 -4.43 -10.70
N ILE A 116 -15.99 -4.24 -9.92
CA ILE A 116 -17.32 -4.76 -10.25
C ILE A 116 -17.82 -4.30 -11.63
N ALA A 117 -17.37 -3.14 -12.12
CA ALA A 117 -17.74 -2.63 -13.43
C ALA A 117 -16.83 -3.11 -14.57
N PHE A 118 -15.77 -3.87 -14.31
CA PHE A 118 -14.79 -4.20 -15.35
C PHE A 118 -15.39 -5.05 -16.46
N ASP A 119 -16.11 -6.12 -16.11
CA ASP A 119 -16.83 -6.94 -17.08
C ASP A 119 -17.82 -6.10 -17.89
N ARG A 120 -18.50 -5.17 -17.21
CA ARG A 120 -19.44 -4.28 -17.86
C ARG A 120 -18.77 -3.31 -18.83
N ILE A 121 -17.61 -2.77 -18.49
CA ILE A 121 -16.80 -1.94 -19.41
C ILE A 121 -16.34 -2.79 -20.61
N PHE A 122 -15.94 -4.04 -20.37
CA PHE A 122 -15.51 -4.95 -21.42
C PHE A 122 -16.63 -5.36 -22.39
N ASP A 123 -17.87 -5.48 -21.91
CA ASP A 123 -19.05 -5.70 -22.75
C ASP A 123 -19.22 -4.63 -23.84
N PHE A 124 -18.72 -3.41 -23.60
CA PHE A 124 -18.72 -2.29 -24.56
C PHE A 124 -17.37 -2.08 -25.25
N CYS A 125 -16.49 -3.09 -25.27
CA CYS A 125 -15.14 -3.02 -25.80
C CYS A 125 -14.26 -1.92 -25.18
N GLY A 126 -14.58 -1.42 -23.98
CA GLY A 126 -13.78 -0.41 -23.30
C GLY A 126 -12.45 -1.01 -22.83
N ALA A 127 -11.35 -0.30 -23.05
CA ALA A 127 -10.07 -0.64 -22.42
C ALA A 127 -10.04 -0.10 -20.99
N ILE A 128 -9.40 -0.82 -20.08
CA ILE A 128 -9.19 -0.38 -18.70
C ILE A 128 -7.71 -0.21 -18.46
N VAL A 129 -7.34 0.92 -17.88
CA VAL A 129 -6.00 1.22 -17.37
C VAL A 129 -6.13 1.43 -15.88
N ARG A 130 -5.39 0.68 -15.08
CA ARG A 130 -5.38 0.83 -13.61
C ARG A 130 -3.96 1.10 -13.12
N PRO A 131 -3.81 1.87 -12.04
CA PRO A 131 -2.53 2.05 -11.39
C PRO A 131 -2.00 0.70 -10.93
N LYS A 132 -0.68 0.62 -10.82
CA LYS A 132 -0.01 -0.47 -10.13
C LYS A 132 -0.51 -0.57 -8.70
N SER A 133 -0.50 -1.77 -8.16
CA SER A 133 -0.96 -2.02 -6.81
C SER A 133 -0.17 -3.13 -6.15
N GLY A 134 -0.23 -3.17 -4.82
CA GLY A 134 0.50 -4.13 -4.03
C GLY A 134 -0.11 -4.37 -2.67
N LEU A 135 0.12 -5.57 -2.16
CA LEU A 135 -0.45 -6.05 -0.91
C LEU A 135 0.57 -5.91 0.22
N SER A 136 0.09 -5.48 1.38
CA SER A 136 0.85 -5.43 2.63
C SER A 136 -0.01 -6.02 3.75
N THR A 137 0.61 -6.53 4.80
CA THR A 137 -0.09 -7.07 5.97
C THR A 137 0.46 -6.41 7.21
N VAL A 138 -0.40 -5.73 7.97
CA VAL A 138 0.00 -5.09 9.23
C VAL A 138 -0.71 -5.75 10.40
N VAL A 139 -0.12 -5.68 11.60
CA VAL A 139 -0.76 -6.18 12.82
C VAL A 139 -1.35 -5.00 13.58
N GLU A 140 -2.68 -4.95 13.66
CA GLU A 140 -3.42 -3.94 14.42
C GLU A 140 -4.14 -4.62 15.58
N ASN A 141 -3.84 -4.22 16.81
CA ASN A 141 -4.44 -4.79 18.02
C ASN A 141 -4.35 -6.33 18.09
N GLY A 142 -3.24 -6.90 17.59
CA GLY A 142 -3.02 -8.35 17.55
C GLY A 142 -3.75 -9.08 16.42
N VAL A 143 -4.42 -8.36 15.51
CA VAL A 143 -5.11 -8.92 14.35
C VAL A 143 -4.37 -8.54 13.07
N GLU A 144 -4.17 -9.51 12.19
CA GLU A 144 -3.61 -9.26 10.87
C GLU A 144 -4.62 -8.52 9.98
N VAL A 145 -4.16 -7.45 9.36
CA VAL A 145 -4.94 -6.59 8.48
C VAL A 145 -4.24 -6.52 7.13
N LYS A 146 -4.92 -7.01 6.09
CA LYS A 146 -4.45 -6.94 4.72
C LYS A 146 -4.82 -5.59 4.12
N LEU A 147 -3.85 -4.93 3.49
CA LEU A 147 -4.00 -3.62 2.86
C LEU A 147 -3.54 -3.69 1.40
N ARG A 148 -4.28 -3.05 0.50
CA ARG A 148 -3.83 -2.79 -0.88
C ARG A 148 -3.39 -1.33 -1.00
N THR A 149 -2.18 -1.11 -1.48
CA THR A 149 -1.67 0.21 -1.84
C THR A 149 -1.75 0.36 -3.35
N TRP A 150 -2.08 1.55 -3.83
CA TRP A 150 -2.13 1.89 -5.25
C TRP A 150 -1.10 2.97 -5.56
N TRP A 151 -0.50 2.92 -6.75
CA TRP A 151 0.47 3.94 -7.16
C TRP A 151 0.57 4.13 -8.67
N MET A 152 0.86 5.37 -9.05
CA MET A 152 1.13 5.80 -10.43
C MET A 152 2.57 6.28 -10.60
N THR A 153 3.35 6.33 -9.53
CA THR A 153 4.80 6.56 -9.53
C THR A 153 5.49 5.69 -8.49
N GLN A 154 6.81 5.56 -8.59
CA GLN A 154 7.61 4.81 -7.60
C GLN A 154 7.64 5.53 -6.24
N GLY A 155 7.51 6.86 -6.23
CA GLY A 155 7.65 7.68 -5.03
C GLY A 155 9.11 7.76 -4.54
N THR A 156 9.27 8.40 -3.38
CA THR A 156 10.53 8.51 -2.65
C THR A 156 10.34 7.88 -1.28
N GLU A 157 11.30 7.09 -0.83
CA GLU A 157 11.26 6.51 0.52
C GLU A 157 11.31 7.60 1.60
N ASP A 158 10.44 7.50 2.60
CA ASP A 158 10.54 8.29 3.83
C ASP A 158 11.64 7.73 4.77
N ASP A 159 11.81 8.34 5.94
CA ASP A 159 12.77 7.88 6.97
C ASP A 159 12.52 6.43 7.41
N ASN A 160 11.32 5.89 7.14
CA ASN A 160 10.91 4.53 7.42
C ASN A 160 10.97 3.62 6.19
N GLY A 161 11.60 4.03 5.08
CA GLY A 161 11.69 3.23 3.85
C GLY A 161 10.33 2.97 3.19
N ILE A 162 9.28 3.71 3.56
CA ILE A 162 7.95 3.59 2.98
C ILE A 162 7.90 4.54 1.78
N PRO A 163 7.57 4.06 0.57
CA PRO A 163 7.46 4.95 -0.58
C PRO A 163 6.33 5.95 -0.42
N VAL A 164 6.67 7.24 -0.37
CA VAL A 164 5.76 8.39 -0.33
C VAL A 164 5.76 9.07 -1.70
N ARG A 165 4.57 9.35 -2.22
CA ARG A 165 4.35 9.92 -3.54
C ARG A 165 3.83 11.33 -3.43
N LEU A 166 4.34 12.24 -4.25
CA LEU A 166 3.84 13.60 -4.31
C LEU A 166 2.60 13.63 -5.19
N LEU A 167 1.57 14.39 -4.77
CA LEU A 167 0.34 14.53 -5.53
C LEU A 167 0.60 15.01 -6.98
N ALA A 168 1.50 15.98 -7.15
CA ALA A 168 1.83 16.52 -8.46
C ALA A 168 2.42 15.45 -9.40
N ASP A 169 3.26 14.55 -8.91
CA ASP A 169 3.88 13.49 -9.71
C ASP A 169 2.85 12.44 -10.13
N GLU A 170 1.96 12.06 -9.22
CA GLU A 170 0.86 11.14 -9.51
C GLU A 170 -0.13 11.74 -10.53
N VAL A 171 -0.49 13.02 -10.37
CA VAL A 171 -1.32 13.75 -11.33
C VAL A 171 -0.67 13.81 -12.71
N ASN A 172 0.63 14.09 -12.77
CA ASN A 172 1.38 14.11 -14.03
C ASN A 172 1.41 12.73 -14.69
N ALA A 173 1.64 11.66 -13.93
CA ALA A 173 1.63 10.30 -14.45
C ALA A 173 0.29 9.94 -15.10
N VAL A 174 -0.83 10.37 -14.51
CA VAL A 174 -2.17 10.18 -15.10
C VAL A 174 -2.33 10.97 -16.39
N ILE A 175 -1.89 12.24 -16.43
CA ILE A 175 -1.99 13.07 -17.63
C ILE A 175 -1.13 12.48 -18.76
N ASP A 176 0.07 12.00 -18.44
CA ASP A 176 0.99 11.41 -19.42
C ASP A 176 0.37 10.15 -20.03
N ILE A 177 -0.13 9.21 -19.23
CA ILE A 177 -0.77 8.00 -19.77
C ILE A 177 -2.05 8.34 -20.55
N ALA A 178 -2.85 9.32 -20.10
CA ALA A 178 -4.04 9.76 -20.82
C ALA A 178 -3.73 10.32 -22.21
N THR A 179 -2.55 10.90 -22.42
CA THR A 179 -2.12 11.40 -23.73
C THR A 179 -1.54 10.31 -24.64
N GLN A 180 -1.00 9.25 -24.06
CA GLN A 180 -0.29 8.20 -24.78
C GLN A 180 -1.19 7.02 -25.19
N PHE A 181 -2.27 6.76 -24.43
CA PHE A 181 -3.00 5.50 -24.54
C PHE A 181 -3.98 5.48 -25.74
N LEU A 182 -3.64 4.68 -26.76
CA LEU A 182 -4.46 4.28 -27.92
C LEU A 182 -5.05 5.39 -28.79
N HIS A 183 -4.77 6.67 -28.53
CA HIS A 183 -5.40 7.82 -29.19
C HIS A 183 -6.94 7.76 -29.18
N LYS A 184 -7.52 7.10 -28.16
CA LYS A 184 -8.98 6.96 -27.98
C LYS A 184 -9.49 7.97 -26.94
N PRO A 185 -10.81 8.24 -26.90
CA PRO A 185 -11.39 9.04 -25.82
C PRO A 185 -11.09 8.42 -24.44
N VAL A 186 -10.38 9.18 -23.60
CA VAL A 186 -10.02 8.78 -22.24
C VAL A 186 -11.06 9.26 -21.23
N TYR A 187 -11.54 8.38 -20.38
CA TYR A 187 -12.42 8.69 -19.27
C TYR A 187 -11.71 8.42 -17.95
N LEU A 188 -11.71 9.41 -17.07
CA LEU A 188 -11.20 9.25 -15.70
C LEU A 188 -12.27 8.61 -14.84
N VAL A 189 -11.99 7.44 -14.26
CA VAL A 189 -12.93 6.73 -13.41
C VAL A 189 -12.78 7.19 -11.96
N LEU A 190 -13.91 7.51 -11.34
CA LEU A 190 -13.98 7.87 -9.92
C LEU A 190 -13.77 6.63 -9.05
N GLY A 191 -12.52 6.36 -8.67
CA GLY A 191 -12.16 5.14 -7.93
C GLY A 191 -12.43 5.22 -6.43
N ASN A 192 -11.54 4.62 -5.65
CA ASN A 192 -11.75 4.35 -4.22
C ASN A 192 -11.73 5.61 -3.34
N ASP A 193 -11.22 6.72 -3.85
CA ASP A 193 -11.14 8.02 -3.17
C ASP A 193 -12.34 8.94 -3.45
N TYR A 194 -13.39 8.42 -4.10
CA TYR A 194 -14.57 9.18 -4.51
C TYR A 194 -14.26 10.33 -5.47
N GLY A 195 -13.16 10.25 -6.22
CA GLY A 195 -12.84 11.22 -7.25
C GLY A 195 -11.99 12.40 -6.80
N VAL A 196 -11.42 12.36 -5.60
CA VAL A 196 -10.50 13.42 -5.12
C VAL A 196 -9.35 13.58 -6.11
N LEU A 197 -8.62 12.52 -6.43
CA LEU A 197 -7.54 12.56 -7.43
C LEU A 197 -8.05 12.89 -8.83
N THR A 198 -9.28 12.47 -9.17
CA THR A 198 -9.87 12.86 -10.47
C THR A 198 -10.03 14.37 -10.57
N ILE A 199 -10.49 15.03 -9.51
CA ILE A 199 -10.62 16.49 -9.45
C ILE A 199 -9.25 17.15 -9.60
N GLU A 200 -8.22 16.65 -8.90
CA GLU A 200 -6.86 17.18 -9.03
C GLU A 200 -6.32 17.09 -10.46
N VAL A 201 -6.54 15.95 -11.14
CA VAL A 201 -6.17 15.79 -12.56
C VAL A 201 -6.95 16.75 -13.46
N LEU A 202 -8.25 16.93 -13.22
CA LEU A 202 -9.09 17.84 -14.00
C LEU A 202 -8.65 19.31 -13.83
N ASN A 203 -8.33 19.71 -12.60
CA ASN A 203 -7.83 21.05 -12.30
C ASN A 203 -6.51 21.30 -13.04
N GLU A 204 -5.55 20.38 -12.93
CA GLU A 204 -4.26 20.51 -13.60
C GLU A 204 -4.40 20.53 -15.13
N LEU A 205 -5.29 19.70 -15.71
CA LEU A 205 -5.61 19.76 -17.14
C LEU A 205 -6.26 21.09 -17.53
N GLY A 206 -7.12 21.65 -16.67
CA GLY A 206 -7.76 22.96 -16.86
C GLY A 206 -6.73 24.09 -16.87
N ASP A 207 -5.85 24.13 -15.88
CA ASP A 207 -4.78 25.12 -15.74
C ASP A 207 -3.79 25.08 -16.91
N ARG A 208 -3.55 23.89 -17.46
CA ARG A 208 -2.73 23.69 -18.68
C ARG A 208 -3.48 23.99 -19.99
N GLY A 209 -4.77 24.29 -19.96
CA GLY A 209 -5.61 24.44 -21.16
C GLY A 209 -5.76 23.13 -21.96
N LYS A 210 -5.54 21.98 -21.31
CA LYS A 210 -5.52 20.63 -21.89
C LYS A 210 -6.74 19.78 -21.52
N ILE A 211 -7.80 20.37 -20.95
CA ILE A 211 -9.00 19.62 -20.54
C ILE A 211 -9.62 18.79 -21.68
N ARG A 212 -9.44 19.19 -22.94
CA ARG A 212 -9.91 18.47 -24.13
C ARG A 212 -9.11 17.21 -24.48
N THR A 213 -8.07 16.90 -23.71
CA THR A 213 -7.27 15.68 -23.87
C THR A 213 -8.03 14.45 -23.37
N ILE A 214 -9.00 14.63 -22.47
CA ILE A 214 -9.88 13.57 -22.00
C ILE A 214 -11.26 13.66 -22.66
N GLY A 215 -11.90 12.51 -22.82
CA GLY A 215 -13.31 12.41 -23.23
C GLY A 215 -14.28 12.78 -22.10
N GLY A 216 -13.90 12.54 -20.84
CA GLY A 216 -14.75 12.89 -19.69
C GLY A 216 -14.45 12.14 -18.40
N ILE A 217 -15.49 11.98 -17.59
CA ILE A 217 -15.47 11.22 -16.33
C ILE A 217 -16.38 10.00 -16.49
N LEU A 218 -15.99 8.89 -15.87
CA LEU A 218 -16.82 7.69 -15.78
C LEU A 218 -17.13 7.42 -14.31
N TYR A 219 -18.42 7.47 -13.98
CA TYR A 219 -18.94 7.11 -12.67
C TYR A 219 -19.38 5.65 -12.69
N VAL A 220 -19.01 4.89 -11.65
CA VAL A 220 -19.42 3.48 -11.49
C VAL A 220 -20.40 3.39 -10.33
N ASP A 221 -21.56 2.77 -10.59
CA ASP A 221 -22.43 2.24 -9.56
C ASP A 221 -21.76 0.99 -8.96
N ARG A 222 -21.39 1.09 -7.68
CA ARG A 222 -20.61 0.05 -6.98
C ARG A 222 -21.46 -1.14 -6.54
N ASP A 223 -22.79 -1.03 -6.60
CA ASP A 223 -23.71 -2.11 -6.26
C ASP A 223 -24.05 -2.95 -7.49
N THR A 224 -24.17 -2.32 -8.66
CA THR A 224 -24.59 -2.99 -9.91
C THR A 224 -23.45 -3.25 -10.89
N GLY A 225 -22.36 -2.48 -10.83
CA GLY A 225 -21.31 -2.49 -11.85
C GLY A 225 -21.67 -1.72 -13.13
N GLU A 226 -22.86 -1.11 -13.19
CA GLU A 226 -23.20 -0.19 -14.27
C GLU A 226 -22.41 1.12 -14.13
N PHE A 227 -22.24 1.83 -15.24
CA PHE A 227 -21.47 3.06 -15.30
C PHE A 227 -22.12 4.13 -16.17
N THR A 228 -21.87 5.37 -15.80
CA THR A 228 -22.30 6.57 -16.53
C THR A 228 -21.09 7.34 -17.01
N LYS A 229 -21.04 7.64 -18.30
CA LYS A 229 -20.05 8.52 -18.92
C LYS A 229 -20.57 9.95 -18.96
N TYR A 230 -19.83 10.86 -18.33
CA TYR A 230 -20.04 12.30 -18.39
C TYR A 230 -19.01 12.90 -19.33
N ASN A 231 -19.42 13.24 -20.55
CA ASN A 231 -18.51 13.82 -21.54
C ASN A 231 -18.16 15.26 -21.17
N VAL A 232 -16.96 15.71 -21.51
CA VAL A 232 -16.54 17.13 -21.34
C VAL A 232 -17.44 18.12 -22.07
N TYR A 233 -18.26 17.66 -23.02
CA TYR A 233 -19.24 18.46 -23.77
C TYR A 233 -20.66 18.44 -23.17
N GLY A 234 -20.85 17.81 -22.00
CA GLY A 234 -22.15 17.78 -21.30
C GLY A 234 -23.10 16.68 -21.76
N THR A 235 -22.72 15.82 -22.71
CA THR A 235 -23.49 14.62 -23.04
C THR A 235 -23.29 13.53 -21.99
N ILE A 236 -24.38 12.89 -21.58
CA ILE A 236 -24.41 11.80 -20.61
C ILE A 236 -24.78 10.51 -21.36
N TRP A 237 -24.09 9.42 -21.04
CA TRP A 237 -24.42 8.08 -21.55
C TRP A 237 -24.38 7.07 -20.41
N ASP A 238 -25.43 6.27 -20.29
CA ASP A 238 -25.56 5.24 -19.26
C ASP A 238 -25.39 3.86 -19.87
N SER A 239 -24.73 2.96 -19.13
CA SER A 239 -24.55 1.59 -19.57
C SER A 239 -25.80 0.72 -19.40
N GLU A 240 -26.85 1.18 -18.73
CA GLU A 240 -28.10 0.42 -18.55
C GLU A 240 -28.70 0.01 -19.92
N GLY A 241 -28.69 -1.28 -20.24
CA GLY A 241 -29.18 -1.81 -21.53
C GLY A 241 -28.41 -3.03 -22.05
N LYS A 242 -28.76 -3.56 -23.23
CA LYS A 242 -27.99 -4.65 -23.84
C LYS A 242 -26.72 -4.10 -24.51
N PRO A 243 -25.55 -4.72 -24.30
CA PRO A 243 -24.35 -4.36 -25.04
C PRO A 243 -24.63 -4.55 -26.54
N LYS A 244 -24.23 -3.57 -27.35
CA LYS A 244 -24.30 -3.68 -28.81
C LYS A 244 -23.19 -4.62 -29.25
N ARG A 245 -23.47 -5.92 -29.28
CA ARG A 245 -22.82 -6.86 -30.21
C ARG A 245 -23.70 -7.02 -31.43
#